data_AF-A0ABD5LJ23-F1
#
_entry.id   AF-A0ABD5LJ23-F1
#
_cell.length_a   1.000
_cell.length_b   1.000
_cell.length_c   1.000
_cell.angle_alpha   90.00
_cell.angle_beta   90.00
_cell.angle_gamma   90.00
#
_symmetry.space_group_name_H-M   'P 1'
#
loop_
_entity.id
_entity.type
_entity.pdbx_description
1 polymer ?
#
loop_
_entity_poly.entity_id
_entity_poly.type
_entity_poly.pdbx_seq_one_letter_code
_entity_poly.pdbx_strand_id
1 'polypeptide(L)'
;MKTHKTKNDLPSNAKSTVIGILNESLASVIDLALITKQAHWNLKGPQFIAVHELLDTFRTQLDNHGDTIAERVVQLGGTALGSLQSVSSTTKLKAYPTDIYKIHDHLDALIERYGDVANMIRKAIDDSDEAGDPTTADIFTAASRDLDKSLWFLEAHVQEKS
;
A
#
# COMPACT_ATOMS: atom_id res chain seq x y z
N MET A 1 0.97 -20.05 10.87
CA MET A 1 1.92 -19.85 9.76
C MET A 1 3.25 -20.51 10.14
N LYS A 2 3.94 -21.19 9.22
CA LYS A 2 5.25 -21.80 9.53
C LYS A 2 6.30 -20.70 9.51
N THR A 3 7.12 -20.59 10.56
CA THR A 3 8.21 -19.62 10.64
C THR A 3 9.57 -20.31 10.56
N HIS A 4 10.55 -19.62 10.00
CA HIS A 4 11.95 -20.02 9.95
C HIS A 4 12.68 -19.56 11.21
N LYS A 5 13.71 -20.33 11.63
CA LYS A 5 14.55 -19.94 12.77
C LYS A 5 15.38 -18.71 12.40
N THR A 6 15.39 -17.72 13.28
CA THR A 6 16.17 -16.47 13.15
C THR A 6 16.79 -16.12 14.49
N LYS A 7 17.87 -15.32 14.47
CA LYS A 7 18.50 -14.74 15.66
C LYS A 7 17.87 -13.42 16.09
N ASN A 8 16.95 -12.87 15.29
CA ASN A 8 16.05 -11.83 15.76
C ASN A 8 15.34 -12.35 17.02
N ASP A 9 15.41 -11.61 18.12
CA ASP A 9 14.98 -12.01 19.45
C ASP A 9 13.59 -11.49 19.83
N LEU A 10 12.89 -10.85 18.89
CA LEU A 10 11.48 -10.45 19.08
C LEU A 10 10.66 -11.67 19.53
N PRO A 11 9.83 -11.54 20.59
CA PRO A 11 9.03 -12.65 21.13
C PRO A 11 8.21 -13.38 20.06
N SER A 12 8.05 -14.70 20.21
CA SER A 12 7.41 -15.51 19.17
C SER A 12 5.94 -15.14 18.90
N ASN A 13 5.21 -14.71 19.94
CA ASN A 13 3.85 -14.19 19.82
C ASN A 13 3.84 -12.87 19.04
N ALA A 14 4.72 -11.93 19.39
CA ALA A 14 4.90 -10.66 18.68
C ALA A 14 5.20 -10.88 17.19
N LYS A 15 6.17 -11.75 16.86
CA LYS A 15 6.49 -12.11 15.47
C LYS A 15 5.27 -12.61 14.70
N SER A 16 4.49 -13.50 15.30
CA SER A 16 3.34 -14.11 14.63
C SER A 16 2.28 -13.06 14.29
N THR A 17 1.99 -12.15 15.22
CA THR A 17 1.07 -11.03 15.01
C THR A 17 1.59 -10.08 13.91
N VAL A 18 2.85 -9.64 14.04
CA VAL A 18 3.45 -8.65 13.13
C VAL A 18 3.61 -9.20 11.72
N ILE A 19 3.96 -10.48 11.55
CA ILE A 19 4.00 -11.15 10.24
C ILE A 19 2.62 -11.15 9.56
N GLY A 20 1.54 -11.28 10.33
CA GLY A 20 0.18 -11.17 9.81
C GLY A 20 -0.11 -9.76 9.29
N ILE A 21 0.14 -8.74 10.12
CA ILE A 21 -0.04 -7.32 9.79
C ILE A 21 0.77 -6.95 8.53
N LEU A 22 2.03 -7.37 8.46
CA LEU A 22 2.91 -7.14 7.31
C LEU A 22 2.38 -7.78 6.03
N ASN A 23 1.85 -9.01 6.07
CA ASN A 23 1.31 -9.64 4.86
C ASN A 23 -0.03 -9.03 4.40
N GLU A 24 -0.90 -8.60 5.33
CA GLU A 24 -2.09 -7.82 4.97
C GLU A 24 -1.71 -6.48 4.32
N SER A 25 -0.69 -5.82 4.88
CA SER A 25 -0.16 -4.56 4.36
C SER A 25 0.49 -4.75 2.98
N LEU A 26 1.31 -5.79 2.82
CA LEU A 26 1.96 -6.15 1.56
C LEU A 26 0.94 -6.38 0.45
N ALA A 27 -0.12 -7.13 0.72
CA ALA A 27 -1.17 -7.40 -0.26
C ALA A 27 -1.83 -6.11 -0.75
N SER A 28 -2.18 -5.22 0.19
CA SER A 28 -2.86 -3.96 -0.14
C SER A 28 -1.95 -2.98 -0.89
N VAL A 29 -0.66 -2.93 -0.56
CA VAL A 29 0.33 -2.09 -1.27
C VAL A 29 0.58 -2.62 -2.69
N ILE A 30 0.69 -3.93 -2.88
CA ILE A 30 0.84 -4.54 -4.21
C ILE A 30 -0.41 -4.28 -5.07
N ASP A 31 -1.60 -4.48 -4.50
CA ASP A 31 -2.86 -4.22 -5.21
C ASP A 31 -2.97 -2.74 -5.61
N LEU A 32 -2.69 -1.81 -4.68
CA LEU A 32 -2.67 -0.39 -5.00
C LEU A 32 -1.65 -0.05 -6.10
N ALA A 33 -0.46 -0.67 -6.11
CA ALA A 33 0.53 -0.46 -7.15
C ALA A 33 0.04 -0.91 -8.55
N LEU A 34 -0.76 -1.98 -8.61
CA LEU A 34 -1.39 -2.43 -9.86
C LEU A 34 -2.55 -1.52 -10.27
N ILE A 35 -3.37 -1.09 -9.31
CA ILE A 35 -4.46 -0.12 -9.52
C ILE A 35 -3.91 1.19 -10.10
N THR A 36 -2.81 1.71 -9.54
CA THR A 36 -2.15 2.93 -10.01
C THR A 36 -1.70 2.78 -11.47
N LYS A 37 -1.17 1.62 -11.86
CA LYS A 37 -0.83 1.35 -13.26
C LYS A 37 -2.05 1.19 -14.17
N GLN A 38 -3.11 0.55 -13.68
CA GLN A 38 -4.38 0.45 -14.40
C GLN A 38 -4.94 1.84 -14.75
N ALA A 39 -4.88 2.79 -13.80
CA ALA A 39 -5.26 4.18 -14.04
C ALA A 39 -4.32 4.87 -15.04
N HIS A 40 -3.01 4.77 -14.80
CA HIS A 40 -1.95 5.38 -15.62
C HIS A 40 -2.05 4.99 -17.11
N TRP A 41 -2.42 3.75 -17.42
CA TRP A 41 -2.58 3.30 -18.80
C TRP A 41 -3.86 3.81 -19.48
N ASN A 42 -4.94 4.05 -18.73
CA ASN A 42 -6.29 4.17 -19.30
C ASN A 42 -6.93 5.55 -19.16
N LEU A 43 -6.37 6.44 -18.34
CA LEU A 43 -6.90 7.80 -18.18
C LEU A 43 -6.77 8.63 -19.48
N LYS A 44 -7.78 9.46 -19.74
CA LYS A 44 -7.89 10.32 -20.92
C LYS A 44 -8.43 11.69 -20.53
N GLY A 45 -7.80 12.76 -21.03
CA GLY A 45 -8.27 14.13 -20.84
C GLY A 45 -7.17 15.18 -20.99
N PRO A 46 -7.51 16.47 -20.87
CA PRO A 46 -6.56 17.57 -21.09
C PRO A 46 -5.32 17.57 -20.19
N GLN A 47 -5.43 16.96 -18.99
CA GLN A 47 -4.34 16.88 -18.00
C GLN A 47 -3.55 15.56 -18.12
N PHE A 48 -3.72 14.81 -19.22
CA PHE A 48 -3.23 13.43 -19.37
C PHE A 48 -1.78 13.27 -18.94
N ILE A 49 -0.85 14.01 -19.54
CA ILE A 49 0.58 13.77 -19.32
C ILE A 49 0.99 14.03 -17.87
N ALA A 50 0.44 15.07 -17.24
CA ALA A 50 0.77 15.43 -15.87
C ALA A 50 0.31 14.34 -14.89
N VAL A 51 -0.94 13.87 -15.00
CA VAL A 51 -1.45 12.80 -14.14
C VAL A 51 -0.77 11.47 -14.47
N HIS A 52 -0.56 11.17 -15.75
CA HIS A 52 0.11 9.95 -16.20
C HIS A 52 1.52 9.80 -15.60
N GLU A 53 2.35 10.84 -15.68
CA GLU A 53 3.71 10.84 -15.11
C GLU A 53 3.68 10.84 -13.58
N LEU A 54 2.74 11.56 -12.96
CA LEU A 54 2.56 11.58 -11.52
C LEU A 54 2.32 10.16 -10.97
N LEU A 55 1.44 9.39 -11.59
CA LEU A 55 1.12 8.03 -11.16
C LEU A 55 2.34 7.08 -11.22
N ASP A 56 3.30 7.33 -12.11
CA ASP A 56 4.55 6.56 -12.13
C ASP A 56 5.43 6.84 -10.91
N THR A 57 5.45 8.09 -10.44
CA THR A 57 6.17 8.41 -9.19
C THR A 57 5.55 7.68 -8.00
N PHE A 58 4.21 7.62 -7.93
CA PHE A 58 3.54 6.88 -6.86
C PHE A 58 3.76 5.39 -6.97
N ARG A 59 3.74 4.85 -8.20
CA ARG A 59 4.03 3.44 -8.44
C ARG A 59 5.41 3.05 -7.91
N THR A 60 6.44 3.83 -8.21
CA THR A 60 7.80 3.58 -7.71
C THR A 60 7.85 3.62 -6.18
N GLN A 61 7.17 4.58 -5.55
CA GLN A 61 7.11 4.63 -4.08
C GLN A 61 6.43 3.39 -3.49
N LEU A 62 5.30 2.96 -4.05
CA LEU A 62 4.59 1.76 -3.61
C LEU A 62 5.43 0.49 -3.77
N ASP A 63 6.16 0.35 -4.87
CA ASP A 63 7.06 -0.79 -5.07
C ASP A 63 8.17 -0.82 -4.00
N ASN A 64 8.78 0.32 -3.69
CA ASN A 64 9.84 0.42 -2.66
C ASN A 64 9.31 0.07 -1.25
N HIS A 65 8.13 0.57 -0.90
CA HIS A 65 7.49 0.25 0.39
C HIS A 65 7.05 -1.21 0.45
N GLY A 66 6.50 -1.74 -0.65
CA GLY A 66 6.12 -3.15 -0.77
C GLY A 66 7.31 -4.09 -0.57
N ASP A 67 8.46 -3.78 -1.18
CA ASP A 67 9.70 -4.53 -1.00
C ASP A 67 10.16 -4.51 0.47
N THR A 68 10.24 -3.32 1.07
CA THR A 68 10.61 -3.16 2.49
C THR A 68 9.71 -3.97 3.42
N ILE A 69 8.40 -3.94 3.20
CA ILE A 69 7.40 -4.71 3.96
C ILE A 69 7.61 -6.21 3.76
N ALA A 70 7.79 -6.66 2.52
CA ALA A 70 8.01 -8.07 2.19
C ALA A 70 9.31 -8.60 2.84
N GLU A 71 10.41 -7.86 2.73
CA GLU A 71 11.67 -8.23 3.36
C GLU A 71 11.54 -8.26 4.88
N ARG A 72 10.79 -7.33 5.49
CA ARG A 72 10.55 -7.34 6.93
C ARG A 72 9.84 -8.62 7.39
N VAL A 73 8.87 -9.12 6.61
CA VAL A 73 8.26 -10.45 6.89
C VAL A 73 9.33 -11.53 6.98
N VAL A 74 10.25 -11.56 6.02
CA VAL A 74 11.31 -12.58 5.93
C VAL A 74 12.32 -12.42 7.06
N GLN A 75 12.69 -11.19 7.45
CA GLN A 75 13.60 -10.91 8.57
C GLN A 75 13.05 -11.46 9.91
N LEU A 76 11.73 -11.42 10.11
CA LEU A 76 11.04 -12.00 11.26
C LEU A 76 10.90 -13.54 11.19
N GLY A 77 11.38 -14.14 10.11
CA GLY A 77 11.28 -15.58 9.84
C GLY A 77 9.96 -15.99 9.20
N GLY A 78 9.13 -15.04 8.76
CA GLY A 78 7.92 -15.31 8.00
C GLY A 78 8.18 -15.64 6.53
N THR A 79 7.10 -15.86 5.79
CA THR A 79 7.09 -15.97 4.33
C THR A 79 6.29 -14.81 3.78
N ALA A 80 6.89 -13.96 2.96
CA ALA A 80 6.19 -12.88 2.27
C ALA A 80 5.26 -13.45 1.20
N LEU A 81 4.00 -12.99 1.18
CA LEU A 81 2.95 -13.52 0.31
C LEU A 81 2.57 -12.53 -0.81
N GLY A 82 3.49 -12.33 -1.76
CA GLY A 82 3.32 -11.38 -2.87
C GLY A 82 2.78 -11.96 -4.19
N SER A 83 2.35 -13.22 -4.21
CA SER A 83 1.80 -13.83 -5.44
C SER A 83 0.42 -13.24 -5.77
N LEU A 84 0.02 -13.22 -7.04
CA LEU A 84 -1.30 -12.72 -7.47
C LEU A 84 -2.44 -13.39 -6.68
N GLN A 85 -2.39 -14.71 -6.48
CA GLN A 85 -3.42 -15.45 -5.76
C GLN A 85 -3.46 -15.06 -4.29
N SER A 86 -2.29 -14.87 -3.65
CA SER A 86 -2.21 -14.44 -2.25
C SER A 86 -2.69 -13.00 -2.07
N VAL A 87 -2.31 -12.10 -2.97
CA VAL A 87 -2.76 -10.70 -2.97
C VAL A 87 -4.26 -10.65 -3.15
N SER A 88 -4.80 -11.32 -4.17
CA SER A 88 -6.24 -11.35 -4.47
C SER A 88 -7.09 -11.93 -3.35
N SER A 89 -6.57 -12.87 -2.55
CA SER A 89 -7.31 -13.44 -1.41
C SER A 89 -7.25 -12.59 -0.14
N THR A 90 -6.37 -11.59 -0.10
CA THR A 90 -6.02 -10.87 1.15
C THR A 90 -6.35 -9.39 1.07
N THR A 91 -6.16 -8.75 -0.08
CA THR A 91 -6.49 -7.33 -0.28
C THR A 91 -7.96 -7.06 0.05
N LYS A 92 -8.20 -5.94 0.73
CA LYS A 92 -9.55 -5.46 1.07
C LYS A 92 -9.99 -4.32 0.14
N LEU A 93 -9.14 -3.93 -0.82
CA LEU A 93 -9.49 -2.90 -1.79
C LEU A 93 -10.58 -3.40 -2.72
N LYS A 94 -11.55 -2.53 -2.99
CA LYS A 94 -12.57 -2.81 -3.99
C LYS A 94 -11.92 -2.82 -5.38
N ALA A 95 -12.33 -3.80 -6.20
CA ALA A 95 -11.86 -3.96 -7.57
C ALA A 95 -11.94 -2.63 -8.34
N TYR A 96 -10.85 -2.30 -9.04
CA TYR A 96 -10.77 -1.05 -9.79
C TYR A 96 -11.59 -1.14 -11.08
N PRO A 97 -12.41 -0.12 -11.41
CA PRO A 97 -13.21 -0.14 -12.63
C PRO A 97 -12.33 -0.14 -13.88
N THR A 98 -12.73 -0.92 -14.89
CA THR A 98 -12.01 -1.05 -16.17
C THR A 98 -12.73 -0.37 -17.34
N ASP A 99 -13.87 0.24 -17.06
CA ASP A 99 -14.80 0.87 -18.01
C ASP A 99 -14.90 2.39 -17.84
N ILE A 100 -14.04 2.98 -16.99
CA ILE A 100 -13.86 4.43 -16.87
C ILE A 100 -12.65 4.91 -17.68
N TYR A 101 -12.70 6.17 -18.13
CA TYR A 101 -11.64 6.77 -18.93
C TYR A 101 -11.36 8.23 -18.62
N LYS A 102 -12.33 8.99 -18.07
CA LYS A 102 -12.10 10.42 -17.79
C LYS A 102 -11.12 10.53 -16.62
N ILE A 103 -10.23 11.52 -16.69
CA ILE A 103 -9.29 11.82 -15.61
C ILE A 103 -10.01 11.99 -14.27
N HIS A 104 -11.12 12.71 -14.22
CA HIS A 104 -11.90 12.91 -13.00
C HIS A 104 -12.37 11.58 -12.39
N ASP A 105 -12.96 10.69 -13.19
CA ASP A 105 -13.45 9.38 -12.71
C ASP A 105 -12.31 8.52 -12.15
N HIS A 106 -11.12 8.59 -12.77
CA HIS A 106 -9.93 7.91 -12.25
C HIS A 106 -9.40 8.55 -10.96
N LEU A 107 -9.38 9.88 -10.86
CA LEU A 107 -8.95 10.58 -9.65
C LEU A 107 -9.85 10.21 -8.47
N ASP A 108 -11.17 10.20 -8.63
CA ASP A 108 -12.11 9.79 -7.58
C ASP A 108 -11.84 8.36 -7.11
N ALA A 109 -11.67 7.43 -8.06
CA ALA A 109 -11.39 6.03 -7.75
C ALA A 109 -10.01 5.86 -7.07
N LEU A 110 -9.00 6.62 -7.48
CA LEU A 110 -7.68 6.58 -6.86
C LEU A 110 -7.69 7.19 -5.45
N ILE A 111 -8.36 8.33 -5.24
CA ILE A 111 -8.49 8.97 -3.92
C ILE A 111 -9.09 7.98 -2.92
N GLU A 112 -10.15 7.26 -3.30
CA GLU A 112 -10.77 6.23 -2.45
C GLU A 112 -9.74 5.15 -2.07
N ARG A 113 -9.00 4.59 -3.04
CA ARG A 113 -8.05 3.49 -2.79
C ARG A 113 -6.80 3.92 -2.03
N TYR A 114 -6.25 5.09 -2.33
CA TYR A 114 -5.12 5.64 -1.58
C TYR A 114 -5.54 5.96 -0.13
N GLY A 115 -6.75 6.49 0.08
CA GLY A 115 -7.31 6.71 1.41
C GLY A 115 -7.49 5.41 2.20
N ASP A 116 -8.04 4.37 1.58
CA ASP A 116 -8.20 3.03 2.19
C ASP A 116 -6.85 2.48 2.69
N VAL A 117 -5.83 2.48 1.82
CA VAL A 117 -4.49 1.96 2.17
C VAL A 117 -3.80 2.86 3.19
N ALA A 118 -3.85 4.18 3.05
CA ALA A 118 -3.23 5.12 3.99
C ALA A 118 -3.78 4.92 5.41
N ASN A 119 -5.11 4.82 5.55
CA ASN A 119 -5.76 4.60 6.85
C ASN A 119 -5.41 3.22 7.43
N MET A 120 -5.38 2.18 6.60
CA MET A 120 -4.97 0.84 7.03
C MET A 120 -3.52 0.81 7.52
N ILE A 121 -2.58 1.42 6.77
CA ILE A 121 -1.17 1.51 7.17
C ILE A 121 -1.02 2.33 8.45
N ARG A 122 -1.77 3.42 8.63
CA ARG A 122 -1.75 4.20 9.88
C ARG A 122 -2.18 3.36 11.08
N LYS A 123 -3.21 2.53 10.93
CA LYS A 123 -3.61 1.57 11.98
C LYS A 123 -2.52 0.52 12.24
N ALA A 124 -1.83 0.05 11.19
CA ALA A 124 -0.76 -0.93 11.32
C ALA A 124 0.46 -0.42 12.11
N ILE A 125 0.66 0.91 12.19
CA ILE A 125 1.66 1.53 13.07
C ILE A 125 1.35 1.17 14.54
N ASP A 126 0.15 1.51 14.99
CA ASP A 126 -0.30 1.26 16.37
C ASP A 126 -0.31 -0.24 16.67
N ASP A 127 -0.87 -1.05 15.77
CA ASP A 127 -0.95 -2.51 15.97
C ASP A 127 0.44 -3.17 16.07
N SER A 128 1.44 -2.65 15.34
CA SER A 128 2.81 -3.18 15.39
C SER A 128 3.56 -2.74 16.64
N ASP A 129 3.34 -1.51 17.09
CA ASP A 129 3.91 -0.99 18.34
C ASP A 129 3.32 -1.73 19.56
N GLU A 130 1.99 -1.91 19.60
CA GLU A 130 1.29 -2.69 20.63
C GLU A 130 1.74 -4.16 20.64
N ALA A 131 2.07 -4.73 19.48
CA ALA A 131 2.65 -6.07 19.38
C ALA A 131 4.11 -6.14 19.84
N GLY A 132 4.75 -5.00 20.14
CA GLY A 132 6.12 -4.90 20.65
C GLY A 132 7.20 -4.87 19.56
N ASP A 133 6.87 -4.50 18.32
CA ASP A 133 7.82 -4.34 17.22
C ASP A 133 7.87 -2.89 16.68
N PRO A 134 8.54 -1.98 17.40
CA PRO A 134 8.67 -0.58 16.98
C PRO A 134 9.45 -0.42 15.67
N THR A 135 10.28 -1.40 15.28
CA THR A 135 10.97 -1.37 13.97
C THR A 135 9.97 -1.52 12.83
N THR A 136 8.98 -2.38 12.96
CA THR A 136 7.90 -2.51 11.97
C THR A 136 7.00 -1.26 11.99
N ALA A 137 6.69 -0.72 13.18
CA ALA A 137 5.94 0.52 13.29
C ALA A 137 6.62 1.69 12.56
N ASP A 138 7.95 1.81 12.65
CA ASP A 138 8.72 2.84 11.91
C ASP A 138 8.64 2.66 10.38
N ILE A 139 8.73 1.41 9.89
CA ILE A 139 8.54 1.09 8.46
C ILE A 139 7.16 1.57 7.99
N PHE A 140 6.10 1.27 8.75
CA PHE A 140 4.75 1.73 8.41
C PHE A 140 4.59 3.25 8.53
N THR A 141 5.29 3.89 9.48
CA THR A 141 5.30 5.35 9.59
C THR A 141 5.91 5.98 8.34
N ALA A 142 6.97 5.41 7.78
CA ALA A 142 7.55 5.88 6.52
C ALA A 142 6.57 5.72 5.35
N ALA A 143 5.94 4.56 5.21
CA ALA A 143 4.93 4.31 4.17
C ALA A 143 3.72 5.26 4.31
N SER A 144 3.22 5.48 5.53
CA SER A 144 2.09 6.38 5.80
C SER A 144 2.35 7.81 5.34
N ARG A 145 3.55 8.34 5.58
CA ARG A 145 3.90 9.72 5.16
C ARG A 145 3.82 9.89 3.64
N ASP A 146 4.31 8.92 2.89
CA ASP A 146 4.30 8.97 1.42
C ASP A 146 2.91 8.70 0.84
N LEU A 147 2.13 7.81 1.46
CA LEU A 147 0.73 7.57 1.08
C LEU A 147 -0.14 8.81 1.30
N ASP A 148 -0.03 9.47 2.46
CA ASP A 148 -0.77 10.71 2.77
C ASP A 148 -0.37 11.84 1.81
N LYS A 149 0.91 11.93 1.43
CA LYS A 149 1.37 12.88 0.42
C LYS A 149 0.79 12.59 -0.97
N SER A 150 0.75 11.32 -1.36
CA SER A 150 0.18 10.89 -2.64
C SER A 150 -1.33 11.16 -2.68
N LEU A 151 -2.04 10.89 -1.58
CA LEU A 151 -3.45 11.20 -1.42
C LEU A 151 -3.72 12.69 -1.57
N TRP A 152 -2.95 13.55 -0.90
CA TRP A 152 -3.05 15.00 -1.06
C TRP A 152 -2.86 15.43 -2.52
N PHE A 153 -1.85 14.91 -3.21
CA PHE A 153 -1.63 15.23 -4.62
C PHE A 153 -2.84 14.86 -5.49
N LEU A 154 -3.48 13.72 -5.26
CA LEU A 154 -4.69 13.33 -5.98
C LEU A 154 -5.87 14.26 -5.63
N GLU A 155 -6.15 14.45 -4.35
CA GLU A 155 -7.25 15.28 -3.86
C GLU A 155 -7.15 16.74 -4.32
N ALA A 156 -5.93 17.29 -4.41
CA ALA A 156 -5.70 18.65 -4.87
C ALA A 156 -6.20 18.91 -6.30
N HIS A 157 -6.39 17.87 -7.13
CA HIS A 157 -6.96 18.02 -8.48
C HIS A 157 -8.47 18.29 -8.47
N VAL A 158 -9.18 17.95 -7.39
CA VAL A 158 -10.66 17.99 -7.32
C VAL A 158 -11.20 18.92 -6.23
N GLN A 159 -10.32 19.51 -5.41
CA GLN A 159 -10.69 20.38 -4.28
C GLN A 159 -10.73 21.89 -4.62
N GLU A 160 -10.52 22.29 -5.87
CA GLU A 160 -10.68 23.70 -6.28
C GLU A 160 -12.14 24.13 -6.06
N LYS A 161 -12.33 25.27 -5.37
CA LYS A 161 -13.66 25.81 -5.14
C LYS A 161 -14.26 26.29 -6.45
N SER A 162 -15.55 26.00 -6.63
CA SER A 162 -16.39 26.58 -7.70
C SER A 162 -16.47 28.10 -7.61
#